data_AF-A0A352JRE8-F1
#
_entry.id   AF-A0A352JRE8-F1
#
_cell.length_a   1.000
_cell.length_b   1.000
_cell.length_c   1.000
_cell.angle_alpha   90.00
_cell.angle_beta   90.00
_cell.angle_gamma   90.00
#
_symmetry.space_group_name_H-M   'P 1'
#
loop_
_entity.id
_entity.type
_entity.pdbx_description
1 polymer ?
#
loop_
_entity_poly.entity_id
_entity_poly.type
_entity_poly.pdbx_seq_one_letter_code
_entity_poly.pdbx_strand_id
1 'polypeptide(L)'
;MNKVTVLSLSLCLALFGLMDVNAQQPLFSGSSSAGNTINPVVFNCDYSGTPGDGISLHYKGQNDASFSQSLMSPVSDLPYYEYTYETAIGFTGTPGNVEYYFSTTQDLNIITQSPKNSTNQFPPPAYKYAQFIPDAQGDMAGGSAGSWLDITSNGMTYSDNKIFCYLHSVSATYPQSQLFTYFVYTDGFMITSGPDSAFYAMVYANVPLLLSTGLFKLNLVDSSYTRLGNISSTISGGNLHMSCDISVLATDPGWPGWPPPEGYIIPMAATLTADISNQFVNDNSYPAIFIPQTQFLNFAVNNPPGLFSGNAVFDSGVSITPRITYNDSDNNLPIISRFHFDSDLYEMKSSDHIYSDSSEFITQLAWPTTEGWHHYFCEFSDGVDTVLSAPDSLLVPLTGCAYVTGDANGSSTFTGLDITYSVRFFKGGPVPPLTCECTPGHIWYVAGDVNGSCSFSGLDITYMVRYFKGGPGVMSCPDCPPVGILISPNPINGPDQGARLN
;
A
#
# COMPACT_ATOMS: atom_id res chain seq x y z
N MET A 1 18.85 -8.27 43.85
CA MET A 1 18.26 -8.24 42.50
C MET A 1 19.31 -8.79 41.53
N ASN A 2 19.00 -9.84 40.78
CA ASN A 2 19.95 -10.54 39.90
C ASN A 2 20.22 -9.73 38.61
N LYS A 3 21.09 -8.73 38.75
CA LYS A 3 22.12 -8.10 37.88
C LYS A 3 22.07 -8.12 36.33
N VAL A 4 21.21 -8.88 35.66
CA VAL A 4 20.84 -8.73 34.23
C VAL A 4 19.37 -8.26 34.10
N THR A 5 18.66 -8.11 35.24
CA THR A 5 17.23 -7.73 35.28
C THR A 5 16.90 -6.38 34.63
N VAL A 6 17.88 -5.48 34.47
CA VAL A 6 17.68 -4.15 33.88
C VAL A 6 17.63 -4.23 32.35
N LEU A 7 18.51 -5.01 31.71
CA LEU A 7 18.44 -5.27 30.27
C LEU A 7 17.11 -5.95 29.92
N SER A 8 16.66 -6.92 30.72
CA SER A 8 15.36 -7.57 30.52
C SER A 8 14.18 -6.64 30.77
N LEU A 9 14.27 -5.68 31.70
CA LEU A 9 13.18 -4.74 31.99
C LEU A 9 13.09 -3.63 30.93
N SER A 10 14.21 -3.04 30.52
CA SER A 10 14.26 -2.07 29.41
C SER A 10 13.79 -2.69 28.10
N LEU A 11 14.19 -3.93 27.83
CA LEU A 11 13.74 -4.68 26.64
C LEU A 11 12.27 -5.12 26.74
N CYS A 12 11.77 -5.50 27.93
CA CYS A 12 10.34 -5.73 28.16
C CYS A 12 9.50 -4.45 27.98
N LEU A 13 9.98 -3.28 28.42
CA LEU A 13 9.31 -2.00 28.15
C LEU A 13 9.32 -1.64 26.65
N ALA A 14 10.42 -1.88 25.95
CA ALA A 14 10.49 -1.74 24.49
C ALA A 14 9.44 -2.62 23.78
N LEU A 15 9.28 -3.86 24.23
CA LEU A 15 8.27 -4.78 23.72
C LEU A 15 6.85 -4.24 23.94
N PHE A 16 6.51 -3.73 25.13
CA PHE A 16 5.18 -3.15 25.42
C PHE A 16 4.83 -1.95 24.54
N GLY A 17 5.81 -1.16 24.09
CA GLY A 17 5.61 -0.06 23.15
C GLY A 17 5.46 -0.47 21.68
N LEU A 18 5.87 -1.69 21.34
CA LEU A 18 5.89 -2.23 19.96
C LEU A 18 4.80 -3.31 19.72
N MET A 19 3.89 -3.53 20.67
CA MET A 19 2.91 -4.65 20.68
C MET A 19 1.77 -4.59 19.65
N ASP A 20 1.78 -3.68 18.67
CA ASP A 20 0.79 -3.68 17.58
C ASP A 20 1.31 -4.29 16.27
N VAL A 21 2.54 -4.83 16.25
CA VAL A 21 3.09 -5.47 15.04
C VAL A 21 2.54 -6.89 14.88
N ASN A 22 1.55 -7.05 14.00
CA ASN A 22 1.00 -8.36 13.63
C ASN A 22 2.02 -9.15 12.80
N ALA A 23 2.56 -10.23 13.37
CA ALA A 23 3.59 -11.09 12.79
C ALA A 23 3.20 -11.86 11.51
N GLN A 24 2.03 -11.59 10.91
CA GLN A 24 1.53 -12.31 9.74
C GLN A 24 1.82 -11.63 8.39
N GLN A 25 2.31 -10.39 8.36
CA GLN A 25 2.63 -9.66 7.13
C GLN A 25 4.01 -9.01 7.22
N PRO A 26 4.79 -8.95 6.12
CA PRO A 26 6.03 -8.18 6.12
C PRO A 26 5.72 -6.71 6.42
N LEU A 27 6.46 -6.11 7.36
CA LEU A 27 6.28 -4.71 7.75
C LEU A 27 6.45 -3.73 6.58
N PHE A 28 7.35 -4.07 5.65
CA PHE A 28 7.53 -3.35 4.40
C PHE A 28 7.37 -4.33 3.23
N SER A 29 6.48 -4.01 2.31
CA SER A 29 6.44 -4.62 0.99
C SER A 29 6.74 -3.55 -0.06
N GLY A 30 7.81 -3.73 -0.82
CA GLY A 30 8.29 -2.74 -1.76
C GLY A 30 8.18 -3.19 -3.21
N SER A 31 7.85 -2.26 -4.09
CA SER A 31 7.93 -2.43 -5.54
C SER A 31 8.47 -1.16 -6.18
N SER A 32 8.94 -1.27 -7.42
CA SER A 32 9.34 -0.11 -8.22
C SER A 32 8.77 -0.24 -9.62
N SER A 33 8.69 0.86 -10.35
CA SER A 33 8.50 0.82 -11.79
C SER A 33 9.76 0.25 -12.46
N ALA A 34 9.67 -0.07 -13.74
CA ALA A 34 10.82 -0.47 -14.54
C ALA A 34 11.90 0.64 -14.54
N GLY A 35 13.16 0.22 -14.63
CA GLY A 35 14.31 1.14 -14.60
C GLY A 35 14.36 2.02 -15.85
N ASN A 36 14.14 3.34 -15.67
CA ASN A 36 14.15 4.32 -16.76
C ASN A 36 15.08 5.51 -16.41
N THR A 37 15.86 5.98 -17.39
CA THR A 37 16.76 7.13 -17.23
C THR A 37 16.26 8.42 -17.89
N ILE A 38 15.17 8.32 -18.65
CA ILE A 38 14.45 9.45 -19.25
C ILE A 38 13.37 9.94 -18.28
N ASN A 39 12.61 9.02 -17.69
CA ASN A 39 11.56 9.29 -16.72
C ASN A 39 11.98 8.85 -15.32
N PRO A 40 11.49 9.52 -14.25
CA PRO A 40 11.69 9.04 -12.89
C PRO A 40 11.16 7.61 -12.69
N VAL A 41 11.90 6.82 -11.91
CA VAL A 41 11.43 5.52 -11.42
C VAL A 41 10.55 5.77 -10.20
N VAL A 42 9.36 5.20 -10.21
CA VAL A 42 8.41 5.26 -9.08
C VAL A 42 8.70 4.10 -8.13
N PHE A 43 8.68 4.36 -6.83
CA PHE A 43 8.85 3.35 -5.79
C PHE A 43 7.65 3.37 -4.86
N ASN A 44 7.03 2.22 -4.66
CA ASN A 44 5.97 2.03 -3.68
C ASN A 44 6.47 1.21 -2.50
N CYS A 45 5.97 1.57 -1.32
CA CYS A 45 6.13 0.82 -0.09
C CYS A 45 4.77 0.69 0.58
N ASP A 46 4.26 -0.53 0.67
CA ASP A 46 3.17 -0.84 1.57
C ASP A 46 3.74 -1.04 2.97
N TYR A 47 3.20 -0.29 3.93
CA TYR A 47 3.63 -0.29 5.31
C TYR A 47 2.47 -0.64 6.23
N SER A 48 2.59 -1.76 6.93
CA SER A 48 1.53 -2.27 7.81
C SER A 48 1.53 -1.64 9.22
N GLY A 49 2.28 -0.57 9.46
CA GLY A 49 2.30 0.14 10.74
C GLY A 49 1.29 1.29 10.80
N THR A 50 1.58 2.30 11.63
CA THR A 50 0.61 3.38 11.88
C THR A 50 0.54 4.34 10.69
N PRO A 51 -0.66 4.62 10.14
CA PRO A 51 -0.82 5.65 9.11
C PRO A 51 -0.29 7.01 9.57
N GLY A 52 0.49 7.67 8.70
CA GLY A 52 1.09 8.97 8.99
C GLY A 52 2.54 8.92 9.46
N ASP A 53 3.10 7.72 9.68
CA ASP A 53 4.55 7.55 9.86
C ASP A 53 5.29 8.00 8.60
N GLY A 54 6.45 8.65 8.78
CA GLY A 54 7.30 9.11 7.68
C GLY A 54 8.18 8.00 7.13
N ILE A 55 7.81 7.41 5.99
CA ILE A 55 8.61 6.37 5.34
C ILE A 55 9.73 6.99 4.50
N SER A 56 10.94 6.46 4.62
CA SER A 56 12.09 6.84 3.81
C SER A 56 12.53 5.70 2.90
N LEU A 57 12.73 6.02 1.63
CA LEU A 57 13.44 5.19 0.66
C LEU A 57 14.94 5.51 0.74
N HIS A 58 15.76 4.50 0.95
CA HIS A 58 17.21 4.57 0.78
C HIS A 58 17.58 3.86 -0.50
N TYR A 59 18.31 4.52 -1.40
CA TYR A 59 18.68 3.94 -2.69
C TYR A 59 20.13 4.25 -3.04
N LYS A 60 20.75 3.35 -3.81
CA LYS A 60 22.14 3.47 -4.24
C LYS A 60 22.32 2.79 -5.60
N GLY A 61 22.80 3.53 -6.59
CA GLY A 61 23.26 2.97 -7.86
C GLY A 61 24.52 2.11 -7.67
N GLN A 62 24.77 1.22 -8.63
CA GLN A 62 25.87 0.27 -8.57
C GLN A 62 27.23 0.95 -8.35
N ASN A 63 27.43 2.11 -8.99
CA ASN A 63 28.69 2.86 -8.95
C ASN A 63 28.71 3.98 -7.91
N ASP A 64 27.61 4.23 -7.20
CA ASP A 64 27.56 5.29 -6.20
C ASP A 64 28.40 4.91 -4.98
N ALA A 65 28.94 5.91 -4.28
CA ALA A 65 29.77 5.69 -3.09
C ALA A 65 28.96 5.50 -1.80
N SER A 66 27.71 5.95 -1.78
CA SER A 66 26.84 5.99 -0.59
C SER A 66 25.37 5.90 -0.99
N PHE A 67 24.52 5.47 -0.06
CA PHE A 67 23.07 5.57 -0.21
C PHE A 67 22.62 7.04 -0.17
N SER A 68 21.67 7.36 -1.04
CA SER A 68 20.84 8.57 -0.95
C SER A 68 19.52 8.21 -0.28
N GLN A 69 18.86 9.21 0.32
CA GLN A 69 17.58 9.05 1.00
C GLN A 69 16.55 9.98 0.36
N SER A 70 15.31 9.49 0.22
CA SER A 70 14.14 10.28 -0.16
C SER A 70 12.99 9.98 0.78
N LEU A 71 12.25 11.01 1.19
CA LEU A 71 11.01 10.84 1.94
C LEU A 71 9.90 10.41 0.97
N MET A 72 9.09 9.45 1.40
CA MET A 72 7.93 8.96 0.66
C MET A 72 6.66 9.63 1.19
N SER A 73 5.70 9.84 0.29
CA SER A 73 4.41 10.47 0.61
C SER A 73 3.30 9.42 0.55
N PRO A 74 2.30 9.46 1.45
CA PRO A 74 1.19 8.52 1.40
C PRO A 74 0.33 8.79 0.14
N VAL A 75 0.00 7.74 -0.61
CA VAL A 75 -0.86 7.82 -1.81
C VAL A 75 -2.31 8.16 -1.41
N SER A 76 -2.76 7.67 -0.25
CA SER A 76 -4.03 8.04 0.43
C SER A 76 -5.30 7.78 -0.40
N ASP A 77 -5.28 6.75 -1.24
CA ASP A 77 -6.37 6.44 -2.17
C ASP A 77 -7.19 5.23 -1.70
N LEU A 78 -8.32 5.50 -1.05
CA LEU A 78 -9.14 4.44 -0.45
C LEU A 78 -10.02 3.73 -1.50
N PRO A 79 -10.16 2.39 -1.43
CA PRO A 79 -9.52 1.44 -0.50
C PRO A 79 -8.20 0.84 -1.00
N TYR A 80 -7.70 1.27 -2.16
CA TYR A 80 -6.67 0.55 -2.93
C TYR A 80 -5.25 0.77 -2.40
N TYR A 81 -4.94 1.99 -1.95
CA TYR A 81 -3.59 2.43 -1.53
C TYR A 81 -3.61 3.05 -0.14
N GLU A 82 -4.44 2.53 0.78
CA GLU A 82 -4.60 3.07 2.15
C GLU A 82 -3.28 3.14 2.92
N TYR A 83 -2.42 2.14 2.73
CA TYR A 83 -1.16 1.96 3.46
C TYR A 83 0.09 2.08 2.56
N THR A 84 -0.09 2.65 1.36
CA THR A 84 0.98 2.75 0.36
C THR A 84 1.61 4.13 0.39
N TYR A 85 2.94 4.14 0.40
CA TYR A 85 3.76 5.33 0.30
C TYR A 85 4.53 5.32 -1.02
N GLU A 86 4.63 6.47 -1.67
CA GLU A 86 5.24 6.62 -2.98
C GLU A 86 6.34 7.70 -2.98
N THR A 87 7.39 7.47 -3.76
CA THR A 87 8.33 8.52 -4.18
C THR A 87 8.85 8.23 -5.58
N ALA A 88 9.31 9.26 -6.28
CA ALA A 88 9.85 9.12 -7.64
C ALA A 88 11.29 9.63 -7.70
N ILE A 89 12.20 8.81 -8.21
CA ILE A 89 13.63 9.11 -8.29
C ILE A 89 14.07 9.20 -9.75
N GLY A 90 14.65 10.34 -10.12
CA GLY A 90 15.31 10.51 -11.41
C GLY A 90 16.73 9.96 -11.37
N PHE A 91 17.00 8.89 -12.13
CA PHE A 91 18.35 8.38 -12.31
C PHE A 91 18.99 8.93 -13.58
N THR A 92 20.27 9.28 -13.51
CA THR A 92 21.03 9.77 -14.68
C THR A 92 22.17 8.82 -15.01
N GLY A 93 22.56 8.77 -16.30
CA GLY A 93 23.64 7.90 -16.76
C GLY A 93 23.25 6.43 -16.81
N THR A 94 24.11 5.54 -16.31
CA THR A 94 23.87 4.09 -16.25
C THR A 94 23.96 3.62 -14.80
N PRO A 95 22.86 3.69 -14.02
CA PRO A 95 22.86 3.34 -12.60
C PRO A 95 23.13 1.84 -12.35
N GLY A 96 22.93 0.99 -13.37
CA GLY A 96 23.18 -0.44 -13.29
C GLY A 96 22.16 -1.13 -12.39
N ASN A 97 22.65 -1.94 -11.45
CA ASN A 97 21.81 -2.51 -10.40
C ASN A 97 21.70 -1.53 -9.23
N VAL A 98 20.51 -0.97 -9.02
CA VAL A 98 20.18 -0.12 -7.88
C VAL A 98 19.83 -1.01 -6.70
N GLU A 99 20.52 -0.83 -5.58
CA GLU A 99 20.14 -1.38 -4.29
C GLU A 99 19.23 -0.38 -3.59
N TYR A 100 18.14 -0.85 -2.97
CA TYR A 100 17.29 0.00 -2.16
C TYR A 100 16.69 -0.73 -0.95
N TYR A 101 16.25 0.05 0.04
CA TYR A 101 15.60 -0.43 1.25
C TYR A 101 14.77 0.66 1.93
N PHE A 102 13.85 0.27 2.80
CA PHE A 102 12.95 1.19 3.50
C PHE A 102 13.30 1.32 4.99
N SER A 103 12.99 2.49 5.54
CA SER A 103 13.01 2.72 6.99
C SER A 103 11.93 3.71 7.41
N THR A 104 11.46 3.59 8.64
CA THR A 104 10.66 4.61 9.32
C THR A 104 11.18 4.84 10.72
N THR A 105 11.09 6.08 11.18
CA THR A 105 11.47 6.48 12.53
C THR A 105 10.26 7.12 13.19
N GLN A 106 9.90 6.62 14.37
CA GLN A 106 8.83 7.16 15.20
C GLN A 106 9.38 7.40 16.61
N ASP A 107 9.49 8.67 17.00
CA ASP A 107 10.11 9.11 18.26
C ASP A 107 11.50 8.49 18.51
N LEU A 108 11.56 7.48 19.39
CA LEU A 108 12.76 6.77 19.82
C LEU A 108 12.80 5.31 19.33
N ASN A 109 11.97 4.96 18.35
CA ASN A 109 11.94 3.67 17.69
C ASN A 109 12.22 3.81 16.19
N ILE A 110 12.99 2.86 15.63
CA ILE A 110 13.24 2.77 14.19
C ILE A 110 12.87 1.37 13.70
N ILE A 111 12.17 1.32 12.57
CA ILE A 111 11.96 0.10 11.79
C ILE A 111 12.77 0.26 10.52
N THR A 112 13.71 -0.65 10.27
CA THR A 112 14.61 -0.51 9.13
C THR A 112 14.95 -1.84 8.51
N GLN A 113 15.02 -1.83 7.19
CA GLN A 113 15.77 -2.80 6.40
C GLN A 113 17.24 -2.38 6.31
N SER A 114 18.09 -3.15 5.65
CA SER A 114 19.49 -2.76 5.41
C SER A 114 20.04 -3.32 4.11
N PRO A 115 21.09 -2.72 3.54
CA PRO A 115 21.84 -3.33 2.45
C PRO A 115 22.49 -4.65 2.87
N LYS A 116 22.46 -5.66 2.00
CA LYS A 116 23.08 -6.96 2.26
C LYS A 116 24.60 -6.89 2.06
N ASN A 117 25.36 -7.41 3.03
CA ASN A 117 26.81 -7.62 2.94
C ASN A 117 27.13 -8.99 2.31
N SER A 118 26.79 -9.17 1.04
CA SER A 118 26.87 -10.46 0.33
C SER A 118 28.27 -11.07 0.26
N THR A 119 29.34 -10.26 0.35
CA THR A 119 30.73 -10.72 0.28
C THR A 119 31.28 -11.21 1.62
N ASN A 120 30.52 -11.09 2.71
CA ASN A 120 30.99 -11.36 4.08
C ASN A 120 32.25 -10.56 4.47
N GLN A 121 32.48 -9.39 3.84
CA GLN A 121 33.60 -8.53 4.22
C GLN A 121 33.50 -8.15 5.70
N PHE A 122 34.62 -8.23 6.42
CA PHE A 122 34.71 -7.86 7.84
C PHE A 122 35.89 -6.91 8.10
N PRO A 123 35.65 -5.69 8.64
CA PRO A 123 34.33 -5.12 8.89
C PRO A 123 33.59 -4.81 7.58
N PRO A 124 32.24 -4.93 7.56
CA PRO A 124 31.44 -4.44 6.45
C PRO A 124 31.75 -2.97 6.13
N PRO A 125 31.69 -2.56 4.85
CA PRO A 125 31.72 -1.13 4.49
C PRO A 125 30.65 -0.35 5.25
N ALA A 126 30.96 0.89 5.65
CA ALA A 126 30.06 1.71 6.48
C ALA A 126 28.64 1.84 5.90
N TYR A 127 28.54 2.04 4.59
CA TYR A 127 27.26 2.19 3.87
C TYR A 127 26.40 0.91 3.84
N LYS A 128 26.92 -0.26 4.28
CA LYS A 128 26.15 -1.50 4.36
C LYS A 128 25.38 -1.63 5.67
N TYR A 129 25.72 -0.85 6.70
CA TYR A 129 24.97 -0.85 7.95
C TYR A 129 23.72 0.02 7.83
N ALA A 130 22.59 -0.50 8.28
CA ALA A 130 21.50 0.35 8.72
C ALA A 130 21.85 0.88 10.12
N GLN A 131 22.09 2.18 10.20
CA GLN A 131 22.30 2.86 11.46
C GLN A 131 20.96 2.97 12.21
N PHE A 132 20.98 2.63 13.50
CA PHE A 132 19.83 2.83 14.38
C PHE A 132 19.80 4.25 14.95
N ILE A 133 18.82 4.53 15.81
CA ILE A 133 18.67 5.85 16.41
C ILE A 133 19.93 6.21 17.19
N PRO A 134 20.56 7.37 16.92
CA PRO A 134 21.69 7.85 17.70
C PRO A 134 21.30 8.00 19.17
N ASP A 135 22.24 7.63 20.03
CA ASP A 135 22.07 7.69 21.47
C ASP A 135 22.69 8.97 22.04
N ALA A 136 22.16 9.47 23.16
CA ALA A 136 22.41 10.84 23.60
C ALA A 136 23.69 10.92 24.46
N GLN A 137 24.80 11.36 23.86
CA GLN A 137 26.07 11.54 24.58
C GLN A 137 25.91 12.12 26.02
N GLY A 138 26.46 11.40 27.00
CA GLY A 138 26.53 11.81 28.40
C GLY A 138 25.34 11.36 29.26
N ASP A 139 24.47 10.50 28.75
CA ASP A 139 23.34 9.89 29.46
C ASP A 139 23.68 8.57 30.16
N MET A 140 24.91 8.06 29.99
CA MET A 140 25.42 6.94 30.77
C MET A 140 25.20 7.13 32.28
N ALA A 141 24.93 6.03 32.99
CA ALA A 141 24.61 6.05 34.40
C ALA A 141 25.72 6.69 35.26
N GLY A 142 25.29 7.44 36.28
CA GLY A 142 26.19 8.13 37.20
C GLY A 142 27.17 7.16 37.88
N GLY A 143 28.47 7.46 37.80
CA GLY A 143 29.53 6.61 38.33
C GLY A 143 30.16 5.64 37.33
N SER A 144 29.75 5.69 36.05
CA SER A 144 30.41 5.00 34.96
C SER A 144 31.91 5.33 34.90
N ALA A 145 32.73 4.31 34.60
CA ALA A 145 34.18 4.41 34.73
C ALA A 145 34.87 5.31 33.68
N GLY A 146 34.20 5.57 32.55
CA GLY A 146 34.71 6.42 31.50
C GLY A 146 33.78 6.49 30.29
N SER A 147 34.05 7.46 29.41
CA SER A 147 33.26 7.73 28.21
C SER A 147 33.35 6.66 27.11
N TRP A 148 34.18 5.62 27.29
CA TRP A 148 34.11 4.43 26.42
C TRP A 148 32.85 3.59 26.65
N LEU A 149 32.15 3.81 27.76
CA LEU A 149 30.90 3.12 28.09
C LEU A 149 29.66 3.88 27.61
N ASP A 150 29.82 5.12 27.17
CA ASP A 150 28.77 6.02 26.68
C ASP A 150 28.57 5.75 25.18
N ILE A 151 27.49 5.05 24.83
CA ILE A 151 27.11 4.68 23.47
C ILE A 151 26.57 5.93 22.78
N THR A 152 26.91 6.12 21.51
CA THR A 152 26.30 7.21 20.72
C THR A 152 25.69 6.71 19.41
N SER A 153 26.05 5.51 18.96
CA SER A 153 25.49 4.92 17.75
C SER A 153 25.75 3.42 17.69
N ASN A 154 24.81 2.70 17.12
CA ASN A 154 24.95 1.32 16.70
C ASN A 154 24.18 1.08 15.39
N GLY A 155 24.38 -0.08 14.80
CA GLY A 155 23.68 -0.48 13.59
C GLY A 155 24.01 -1.90 13.19
N MET A 156 23.19 -2.46 12.28
CA MET A 156 23.35 -3.83 11.82
C MET A 156 23.29 -3.96 10.30
N THR A 157 23.89 -5.06 9.84
CA THR A 157 23.73 -5.59 8.47
C THR A 157 23.82 -7.10 8.53
N TYR A 158 23.53 -7.76 7.41
CA TYR A 158 23.47 -9.20 7.33
C TYR A 158 24.08 -9.72 6.02
N SER A 159 24.38 -11.01 6.02
CA SER A 159 24.62 -11.81 4.81
C SER A 159 23.79 -13.08 4.88
N ASP A 160 24.00 -14.00 3.94
CA ASP A 160 23.38 -15.33 3.98
C ASP A 160 23.83 -16.15 5.21
N ASN A 161 25.02 -15.85 5.76
CA ASN A 161 25.68 -16.73 6.74
C ASN A 161 26.05 -16.01 8.04
N LYS A 162 26.00 -14.68 8.09
CA LYS A 162 26.45 -13.87 9.22
C LYS A 162 25.52 -12.71 9.53
N ILE A 163 25.46 -12.38 10.81
CA ILE A 163 24.91 -11.11 11.31
C ILE A 163 26.09 -10.25 11.73
N PHE A 164 26.06 -8.97 11.36
CA PHE A 164 27.10 -8.00 11.66
C PHE A 164 26.50 -6.83 12.41
N CYS A 165 27.25 -6.31 13.38
CA CYS A 165 26.91 -5.06 14.05
C CYS A 165 28.14 -4.19 14.27
N TYR A 166 27.89 -2.92 14.56
CA TYR A 166 28.90 -2.04 15.11
C TYR A 166 28.34 -1.31 16.34
N LEU A 167 29.26 -0.96 17.24
CA LEU A 167 29.02 -0.05 18.34
C LEU A 167 29.98 1.14 18.21
N HIS A 168 29.48 2.34 18.45
CA HIS A 168 30.28 3.57 18.61
C HIS A 168 30.07 4.11 20.02
N SER A 169 31.17 4.37 20.72
CA SER A 169 31.18 5.09 22.00
C SER A 169 31.82 6.47 21.86
N VAL A 170 31.52 7.37 22.79
CA VAL A 170 32.05 8.75 22.80
C VAL A 170 33.58 8.80 22.68
N SER A 171 34.30 7.89 23.33
CA SER A 171 35.76 7.86 23.28
C SER A 171 36.33 7.17 22.04
N ALA A 172 35.49 6.45 21.26
CA ALA A 172 35.90 5.58 20.17
C ALA A 172 36.97 4.54 20.56
N THR A 173 37.00 4.16 21.84
CA THR A 173 37.92 3.16 22.41
C THR A 173 37.14 2.12 23.20
N TYR A 174 37.66 0.89 23.27
CA TYR A 174 36.96 -0.25 23.87
C TYR A 174 37.90 -1.04 24.80
N PRO A 175 38.42 -0.43 25.89
CA PRO A 175 39.21 -1.16 26.88
C PRO A 175 38.37 -2.27 27.50
N GLN A 176 38.91 -3.46 27.70
CA GLN A 176 38.20 -4.56 28.37
C GLN A 176 38.38 -4.54 29.90
N SER A 177 39.32 -3.74 30.40
CA SER A 177 39.57 -3.59 31.83
C SER A 177 40.38 -2.33 32.14
N GLN A 178 40.20 -1.82 33.35
CA GLN A 178 41.09 -0.86 33.99
C GLN A 178 41.27 -1.28 35.45
N LEU A 179 42.51 -1.63 35.84
CA LEU A 179 42.82 -2.23 37.14
C LEU A 179 42.00 -3.53 37.37
N PHE A 180 41.17 -3.55 38.40
CA PHE A 180 40.30 -4.69 38.76
C PHE A 180 38.86 -4.52 38.27
N THR A 181 38.60 -3.47 37.51
CA THR A 181 37.31 -3.20 36.89
C THR A 181 37.34 -3.68 35.45
N TYR A 182 36.35 -4.47 35.06
CA TYR A 182 36.21 -5.01 33.71
C TYR A 182 35.05 -4.35 32.99
N PHE A 183 35.17 -4.26 31.67
CA PHE A 183 34.18 -3.64 30.81
C PHE A 183 33.67 -4.63 29.79
N VAL A 184 32.37 -4.60 29.58
CA VAL A 184 31.65 -5.48 28.67
C VAL A 184 30.93 -4.60 27.66
N TYR A 185 31.15 -4.90 26.38
CA TYR A 185 30.43 -4.27 25.28
C TYR A 185 29.60 -5.35 24.62
N THR A 186 28.32 -5.10 24.47
CA THR A 186 27.40 -6.06 23.87
C THR A 186 26.52 -5.39 22.85
N ASP A 187 26.27 -6.11 21.77
CA ASP A 187 25.20 -5.82 20.84
C ASP A 187 24.49 -7.14 20.56
N GLY A 188 23.20 -7.15 20.80
CA GLY A 188 22.41 -8.36 20.75
C GLY A 188 21.03 -8.09 20.20
N PHE A 189 20.26 -9.15 20.09
CA PHE A 189 18.92 -9.10 19.55
C PHE A 189 18.05 -10.18 20.15
N MET A 190 16.75 -9.90 20.15
CA MET A 190 15.73 -10.88 20.47
C MET A 190 14.94 -11.28 19.23
N ILE A 191 14.29 -12.43 19.35
CA ILE A 191 13.30 -12.97 18.42
C ILE A 191 11.98 -13.15 19.17
N THR A 192 10.86 -12.96 18.48
CA THR A 192 9.52 -13.09 19.08
C THR A 192 8.95 -14.51 18.94
N SER A 193 9.50 -15.33 18.04
CA SER A 193 9.08 -16.72 17.79
C SER A 193 10.03 -17.67 18.48
N GLY A 194 9.69 -18.05 19.71
CA GLY A 194 10.42 -19.10 20.39
C GLY A 194 9.77 -19.46 21.73
N PRO A 195 9.86 -20.73 22.15
CA PRO A 195 9.68 -21.05 23.55
C PRO A 195 10.84 -20.39 24.32
N ASP A 196 10.49 -19.50 25.23
CA ASP A 196 11.38 -18.69 26.10
C ASP A 196 11.88 -17.36 25.49
N SER A 197 11.81 -16.31 26.32
CA SER A 197 12.33 -14.97 26.05
C SER A 197 13.87 -14.99 26.00
N ALA A 198 14.43 -15.43 24.87
CA ALA A 198 15.87 -15.55 24.65
C ALA A 198 16.44 -14.30 23.96
N PHE A 199 17.54 -13.78 24.50
CA PHE A 199 18.32 -12.69 23.90
C PHE A 199 19.68 -13.22 23.48
N TYR A 200 20.02 -13.06 22.20
CA TYR A 200 21.31 -13.47 21.65
C TYR A 200 22.25 -12.28 21.60
N ALA A 201 23.43 -12.39 22.18
CA ALA A 201 24.35 -11.28 22.36
C ALA A 201 25.74 -11.59 21.81
N MET A 202 26.24 -10.73 20.93
CA MET A 202 27.66 -10.66 20.59
C MET A 202 28.35 -9.83 21.66
N VAL A 203 29.21 -10.48 22.44
CA VAL A 203 29.87 -9.88 23.59
C VAL A 203 31.36 -9.73 23.31
N TYR A 204 31.89 -8.53 23.55
CA TYR A 204 33.32 -8.22 23.58
C TYR A 204 33.75 -7.91 25.01
N ALA A 205 34.46 -8.83 25.67
CA ALA A 205 34.83 -8.72 27.08
C ALA A 205 35.96 -9.70 27.46
N ASN A 206 36.62 -9.43 28.59
CA ASN A 206 37.58 -10.35 29.20
C ASN A 206 37.52 -10.27 30.73
N VAL A 207 36.39 -10.73 31.29
CA VAL A 207 36.16 -10.81 32.74
C VAL A 207 36.63 -12.18 33.26
N PRO A 208 37.71 -12.25 34.04
CA PRO A 208 38.29 -13.52 34.48
C PRO A 208 37.26 -14.42 35.15
N LEU A 209 37.23 -15.69 34.72
CA LEU A 209 36.36 -16.75 35.23
C LEU A 209 34.85 -16.55 35.01
N LEU A 210 34.41 -15.42 34.47
CA LEU A 210 33.00 -15.07 34.35
C LEU A 210 32.56 -14.94 32.89
N LEU A 211 33.23 -14.10 32.11
CA LEU A 211 32.76 -13.72 30.77
C LEU A 211 33.92 -13.44 29.83
N SER A 212 33.89 -14.02 28.64
CA SER A 212 34.89 -13.80 27.59
C SER A 212 34.19 -13.44 26.29
N THR A 213 34.93 -12.84 25.35
CA THR A 213 34.42 -12.53 24.01
C THR A 213 33.78 -13.76 23.36
N GLY A 214 32.56 -13.60 22.85
CA GLY A 214 31.80 -14.71 22.27
C GLY A 214 30.34 -14.37 21.98
N LEU A 215 29.62 -15.34 21.43
CA LEU A 215 28.19 -15.31 21.22
C LEU A 215 27.51 -16.01 22.40
N PHE A 216 26.54 -15.34 23.02
CA PHE A 216 25.83 -15.84 24.19
C PHE A 216 24.33 -15.84 23.95
N LYS A 217 23.64 -16.80 24.57
CA LYS A 217 22.20 -16.80 24.77
C LYS A 217 21.92 -16.44 26.22
N LEU A 218 21.12 -15.41 26.43
CA LEU A 218 20.67 -14.93 27.72
C LEU A 218 19.19 -15.29 27.90
N ASN A 219 18.85 -15.84 29.05
CA ASN A 219 17.48 -16.06 29.46
C ASN A 219 16.96 -14.81 30.19
N LEU A 220 15.96 -14.15 29.62
CA LEU A 220 15.43 -12.90 30.17
C LEU A 220 14.58 -13.10 31.44
N VAL A 221 14.18 -14.33 31.76
CA VAL A 221 13.37 -14.64 32.95
C VAL A 221 14.25 -14.76 34.19
N ASP A 222 15.33 -15.54 34.10
CA ASP A 222 16.18 -15.85 35.26
C ASP A 222 17.58 -15.26 35.19
N SER A 223 17.91 -14.52 34.12
CA SER A 223 19.20 -13.88 33.87
C SER A 223 20.37 -14.85 33.67
N SER A 224 20.10 -16.15 33.51
CA SER A 224 21.13 -17.12 33.17
C SER A 224 21.63 -16.89 31.74
N TYR A 225 22.88 -17.26 31.48
CA TYR A 225 23.45 -17.15 30.14
C TYR A 225 24.32 -18.36 29.81
N THR A 226 24.36 -18.69 28.53
CA THR A 226 25.15 -19.79 27.99
C THR A 226 25.93 -19.30 26.78
N ARG A 227 27.20 -19.72 26.68
CA ARG A 227 28.02 -19.40 25.51
C ARG A 227 27.70 -20.38 24.39
N LEU A 228 27.34 -19.85 23.22
CA LEU A 228 27.04 -20.64 22.03
C LEU A 228 28.28 -20.84 21.16
N GLY A 229 29.11 -19.80 21.04
CA GLY A 229 30.26 -19.87 20.13
C GLY A 229 31.15 -18.64 20.17
N ASN A 230 32.08 -18.58 19.21
CA ASN A 230 32.97 -17.44 19.02
C ASN A 230 32.28 -16.37 18.15
N ILE A 231 32.76 -15.14 18.27
CA ILE A 231 32.45 -14.04 17.35
C ILE A 231 33.74 -13.55 16.69
N SER A 232 33.62 -12.89 15.54
CA SER A 232 34.70 -12.04 15.03
C SER A 232 34.51 -10.63 15.57
N SER A 233 35.59 -9.99 16.05
CA SER A 233 35.56 -8.62 16.54
C SER A 233 36.78 -7.83 16.08
N THR A 234 36.60 -6.57 15.69
CA THR A 234 37.71 -5.65 15.37
C THR A 234 37.34 -4.22 15.68
N ILE A 235 38.32 -3.38 16.03
CA ILE A 235 38.14 -1.94 16.21
C ILE A 235 38.68 -1.26 14.95
N SER A 236 37.83 -0.52 14.23
CA SER A 236 38.21 0.17 12.99
C SER A 236 37.38 1.45 12.82
N GLY A 237 38.02 2.55 12.42
CA GLY A 237 37.33 3.83 12.24
C GLY A 237 36.65 4.37 13.51
N GLY A 238 37.12 3.95 14.70
CA GLY A 238 36.50 4.29 15.98
C GLY A 238 35.32 3.41 16.40
N ASN A 239 34.89 2.48 15.55
CA ASN A 239 33.79 1.55 15.84
C ASN A 239 34.33 0.20 16.32
N LEU A 240 33.64 -0.41 17.28
CA LEU A 240 33.78 -1.84 17.58
C LEU A 240 32.84 -2.61 16.66
N HIS A 241 33.39 -3.32 15.69
CA HIS A 241 32.64 -4.20 14.81
C HIS A 241 32.63 -5.61 15.38
N MET A 242 31.45 -6.25 15.35
CA MET A 242 31.28 -7.65 15.75
C MET A 242 30.47 -8.40 14.69
N SER A 243 30.71 -9.71 14.56
CA SER A 243 29.86 -10.59 13.76
C SER A 243 29.80 -12.00 14.32
N CYS A 244 28.65 -12.65 14.14
CA CYS A 244 28.43 -14.04 14.48
C CYS A 244 27.98 -14.84 13.26
N ASP A 245 28.25 -16.15 13.27
CA ASP A 245 27.78 -17.07 12.26
C ASP A 245 26.36 -17.54 12.58
N ILE A 246 25.48 -17.45 11.60
CA ILE A 246 24.08 -17.89 11.70
C ILE A 246 24.02 -19.41 11.94
N SER A 247 24.98 -20.17 11.41
CA SER A 247 25.09 -21.60 11.67
C SER A 247 25.31 -21.94 13.14
N VAL A 248 25.92 -21.04 13.94
CA VAL A 248 26.06 -21.23 15.39
C VAL A 248 24.72 -21.05 16.08
N LEU A 249 23.95 -20.03 15.69
CA LEU A 249 22.57 -19.81 16.19
C LEU A 249 21.69 -21.02 15.87
N ALA A 250 21.79 -21.55 14.65
CA ALA A 250 21.03 -22.72 14.19
C ALA A 250 21.32 -24.02 14.96
N THR A 251 22.36 -24.05 15.82
CA THR A 251 22.58 -25.18 16.73
C THR A 251 21.79 -25.08 18.04
N ASP A 252 21.27 -23.89 18.38
CA ASP A 252 20.42 -23.72 19.55
C ASP A 252 18.99 -24.18 19.25
N PRO A 253 18.39 -25.07 20.07
CA PRO A 253 17.03 -25.55 19.85
C PRO A 253 15.94 -24.46 19.90
N GLY A 254 16.25 -23.30 20.49
CA GLY A 254 15.35 -22.14 20.55
C GLY A 254 15.51 -21.18 19.38
N TRP A 255 16.33 -21.50 18.37
CA TRP A 255 16.47 -20.69 17.16
C TRP A 255 15.45 -21.11 16.09
N PRO A 256 14.53 -20.22 15.67
CA PRO A 256 13.42 -20.56 14.79
C PRO A 256 13.81 -20.61 13.29
N GLY A 257 15.00 -20.14 12.95
CA GLY A 257 15.48 -20.04 11.56
C GLY A 257 16.05 -18.66 11.24
N TRP A 258 16.62 -18.54 10.03
CA TRP A 258 17.09 -17.26 9.51
C TRP A 258 16.63 -17.05 8.05
N PRO A 259 16.03 -15.88 7.74
CA PRO A 259 15.45 -14.93 8.70
C PRO A 259 14.44 -15.61 9.65
N PRO A 260 14.13 -15.01 10.82
CA PRO A 260 13.07 -15.53 11.68
C PRO A 260 11.72 -15.58 10.95
N PRO A 261 10.77 -16.45 11.35
CA PRO A 261 9.45 -16.52 10.74
C PRO A 261 8.68 -15.20 10.65
N GLU A 262 8.87 -14.28 11.60
CA GLU A 262 8.27 -12.94 11.58
C GLU A 262 8.95 -11.96 10.61
N GLY A 263 10.10 -12.35 10.06
CA GLY A 263 10.87 -11.53 9.12
C GLY A 263 11.73 -10.45 9.76
N TYR A 264 11.79 -10.34 11.09
CA TYR A 264 12.61 -9.34 11.78
C TYR A 264 13.24 -9.85 13.09
N ILE A 265 14.24 -9.11 13.57
CA ILE A 265 14.81 -9.21 14.92
C ILE A 265 14.75 -7.85 15.61
N ILE A 266 14.80 -7.83 16.95
CA ILE A 266 14.81 -6.57 17.72
C ILE A 266 16.18 -6.39 18.38
N PRO A 267 17.10 -5.63 17.76
CA PRO A 267 18.41 -5.40 18.31
C PRO A 267 18.48 -4.28 19.35
N MET A 268 19.46 -4.40 20.24
CA MET A 268 19.82 -3.40 21.25
C MET A 268 21.27 -3.61 21.70
N ALA A 269 21.98 -2.51 21.88
CA ALA A 269 23.33 -2.52 22.45
C ALA A 269 23.32 -2.08 23.92
N ALA A 270 24.32 -2.54 24.67
CA ALA A 270 24.56 -2.10 26.03
C ALA A 270 26.05 -2.15 26.39
N THR A 271 26.45 -1.31 27.33
CA THR A 271 27.76 -1.41 27.99
C THR A 271 27.60 -1.70 29.47
N LEU A 272 28.52 -2.49 30.02
CA LEU A 272 28.47 -2.89 31.42
C LEU A 272 29.84 -2.76 32.08
N THR A 273 29.81 -2.44 33.36
CA THR A 273 30.94 -2.50 34.27
C THR A 273 30.78 -3.76 35.09
N ALA A 274 31.82 -4.59 35.12
CA ALA A 274 31.85 -5.84 35.85
C ALA A 274 33.04 -5.91 36.80
N ASP A 275 32.82 -6.49 37.97
CA ASP A 275 33.86 -7.06 38.81
C ASP A 275 33.62 -8.59 38.96
N ILE A 276 34.43 -9.28 39.75
CA ILE A 276 34.31 -10.75 39.94
C ILE A 276 33.00 -11.19 40.62
N SER A 277 32.19 -10.26 41.12
CA SER A 277 31.00 -10.49 41.94
C SER A 277 29.77 -9.67 41.51
N ASN A 278 29.97 -8.58 40.77
CA ASN A 278 28.95 -7.61 40.39
C ASN A 278 29.04 -7.26 38.90
N GLN A 279 27.87 -6.96 38.33
CA GLN A 279 27.73 -6.35 37.02
C GLN A 279 26.71 -5.23 37.15
N PHE A 280 26.93 -4.14 36.43
CA PHE A 280 26.06 -2.98 36.36
C PHE A 280 26.05 -2.44 34.93
N VAL A 281 24.86 -2.14 34.41
CA VAL A 281 24.68 -1.53 33.08
C VAL A 281 25.04 -0.06 33.19
N ASN A 282 26.01 0.39 32.40
CA ASN A 282 26.35 1.81 32.34
C ASN A 282 25.44 2.52 31.35
N ASP A 283 25.18 1.89 30.21
CA ASP A 283 24.47 2.54 29.12
C ASP A 283 23.80 1.54 28.16
N ASN A 284 22.82 2.00 27.39
CA ASN A 284 22.07 1.21 26.42
C ASN A 284 21.56 2.03 25.24
N SER A 285 21.66 1.48 24.03
CA SER A 285 21.03 2.08 22.85
C SER A 285 19.50 1.99 22.92
N TYR A 286 18.83 2.78 22.07
CA TYR A 286 17.43 2.53 21.74
C TYR A 286 17.26 1.19 21.01
N PRO A 287 16.12 0.51 21.20
CA PRO A 287 15.75 -0.68 20.43
C PRO A 287 15.42 -0.31 18.98
N ALA A 288 15.62 -1.24 18.06
CA ALA A 288 15.14 -1.12 16.68
C ALA A 288 14.34 -2.37 16.28
N ILE A 289 13.56 -2.28 15.20
CA ILE A 289 13.07 -3.45 14.45
C ILE A 289 13.92 -3.55 13.19
N PHE A 290 14.72 -4.61 13.10
CA PHE A 290 15.63 -4.85 11.99
C PHE A 290 15.12 -5.97 11.10
N ILE A 291 14.87 -5.64 9.84
CA ILE A 291 14.39 -6.58 8.81
C ILE A 291 15.58 -6.91 7.89
N PRO A 292 16.14 -8.14 7.91
CA PRO A 292 17.28 -8.51 7.08
C PRO A 292 16.86 -8.70 5.61
N GLN A 293 16.52 -7.61 4.94
CA GLN A 293 16.06 -7.59 3.55
C GLN A 293 16.67 -6.40 2.80
N THR A 294 16.95 -6.61 1.51
CA THR A 294 17.42 -5.58 0.57
C THR A 294 16.69 -5.83 -0.75
N GLN A 295 16.24 -4.76 -1.40
CA GLN A 295 15.63 -4.86 -2.73
C GLN A 295 16.62 -4.41 -3.81
N PHE A 296 16.35 -4.84 -5.04
CA PHE A 296 17.19 -4.55 -6.19
C PHE A 296 16.32 -4.15 -7.39
N LEU A 297 16.76 -3.14 -8.12
CA LEU A 297 16.22 -2.75 -9.41
C LEU A 297 17.33 -2.80 -10.45
N ASN A 298 17.19 -3.67 -11.45
CA ASN A 298 18.18 -3.84 -12.49
C ASN A 298 17.78 -3.09 -13.76
N PHE A 299 18.44 -1.98 -14.07
CA PHE A 299 18.15 -1.17 -15.27
C PHE A 299 18.44 -1.88 -16.60
N ALA A 300 19.12 -3.02 -16.58
CA ALA A 300 19.39 -3.82 -17.77
C ALA A 300 18.32 -4.88 -18.06
N VAL A 301 17.33 -5.06 -17.17
CA VAL A 301 16.29 -6.08 -17.29
C VAL A 301 14.92 -5.41 -17.23
N ASN A 302 14.12 -5.66 -18.28
CA ASN A 302 12.70 -5.36 -18.28
C ASN A 302 11.99 -6.41 -19.15
N ASN A 303 11.13 -7.21 -18.53
CA ASN A 303 10.19 -8.08 -19.21
C ASN A 303 8.87 -7.31 -19.34
N PRO A 304 8.36 -7.08 -20.57
CA PRO A 304 7.14 -6.31 -20.75
C PRO A 304 5.97 -6.92 -19.95
N PRO A 305 5.12 -6.08 -19.32
CA PRO A 305 3.99 -6.57 -18.56
C PRO A 305 2.95 -7.25 -19.45
N GLY A 306 2.15 -8.14 -18.87
CA GLY A 306 1.04 -8.82 -19.51
C GLY A 306 -0.31 -8.35 -18.98
N LEU A 307 -1.31 -8.28 -19.87
CA LEU A 307 -2.71 -8.04 -19.51
C LEU A 307 -3.55 -9.29 -19.82
N PHE A 308 -4.29 -9.77 -18.83
CA PHE A 308 -5.07 -11.00 -18.92
C PHE A 308 -6.50 -10.80 -18.41
N SER A 309 -7.41 -11.69 -18.86
CA SER A 309 -8.74 -11.86 -18.27
C SER A 309 -9.60 -10.59 -18.15
N GLY A 310 -9.47 -9.67 -19.12
CA GLY A 310 -10.23 -8.41 -19.14
C GLY A 310 -11.72 -8.66 -19.31
N ASN A 311 -12.52 -8.24 -18.34
CA ASN A 311 -13.98 -8.26 -18.42
C ASN A 311 -14.52 -6.99 -17.78
N ALA A 312 -15.51 -6.36 -18.42
CA ALA A 312 -16.32 -5.35 -17.76
C ALA A 312 -17.58 -6.01 -17.18
N VAL A 313 -17.82 -5.80 -15.88
CA VAL A 313 -19.06 -6.19 -15.22
C VAL A 313 -20.04 -5.04 -15.35
N PHE A 314 -21.23 -5.35 -15.86
CA PHE A 314 -22.26 -4.35 -16.16
C PHE A 314 -23.43 -4.52 -15.22
N ASP A 315 -23.73 -3.46 -14.45
CA ASP A 315 -25.01 -3.35 -13.76
C ASP A 315 -25.89 -2.40 -14.58
N SER A 316 -26.80 -2.99 -15.37
CA SER A 316 -27.55 -2.31 -16.41
C SER A 316 -28.31 -1.10 -15.85
N GLY A 317 -28.02 0.09 -16.39
CA GLY A 317 -28.63 1.34 -15.96
C GLY A 317 -28.07 1.93 -14.67
N VAL A 318 -27.06 1.30 -14.06
CA VAL A 318 -26.44 1.73 -12.79
C VAL A 318 -24.99 2.12 -13.01
N SER A 319 -24.12 1.16 -13.38
CA SER A 319 -22.69 1.41 -13.53
C SER A 319 -21.99 0.36 -14.39
N ILE A 320 -20.80 0.72 -14.85
CA ILE A 320 -19.86 -0.20 -15.49
C ILE A 320 -18.66 -0.34 -14.56
N THR A 321 -18.23 -1.59 -14.33
CA THR A 321 -17.06 -1.92 -13.50
C THR A 321 -16.06 -2.75 -14.31
N PRO A 322 -15.15 -2.11 -15.04
CA PRO A 322 -14.07 -2.78 -15.76
C PRO A 322 -13.08 -3.42 -14.80
N ARG A 323 -12.66 -4.65 -15.12
CA ARG A 323 -11.60 -5.40 -14.42
C ARG A 323 -10.60 -5.92 -15.42
N ILE A 324 -9.31 -5.84 -15.08
CA ILE A 324 -8.21 -6.39 -15.88
C ILE A 324 -7.14 -6.93 -14.94
N THR A 325 -6.55 -8.08 -15.29
CA THR A 325 -5.43 -8.64 -14.53
C THR A 325 -4.12 -8.17 -15.16
N TYR A 326 -3.30 -7.47 -14.38
CA TYR A 326 -1.95 -7.08 -14.73
C TYR A 326 -0.96 -8.09 -14.15
N ASN A 327 0.06 -8.48 -14.91
CA ASN A 327 1.17 -9.28 -14.40
C ASN A 327 2.48 -8.72 -14.96
N ASP A 328 3.47 -8.57 -14.09
CA ASP A 328 4.82 -8.22 -14.47
C ASP A 328 5.80 -9.17 -13.77
N SER A 329 6.54 -9.97 -14.54
CA SER A 329 7.42 -11.01 -13.97
C SER A 329 8.61 -10.45 -13.19
N ASP A 330 8.99 -9.20 -13.43
CA ASP A 330 10.02 -8.49 -12.68
C ASP A 330 9.46 -7.76 -11.46
N ASN A 331 8.14 -7.91 -11.22
CA ASN A 331 7.37 -7.25 -10.17
C ASN A 331 7.35 -5.71 -10.33
N ASN A 332 7.43 -5.21 -11.57
CA ASN A 332 7.34 -3.77 -11.79
C ASN A 332 5.92 -3.26 -11.60
N LEU A 333 5.78 -2.18 -10.83
CA LEU A 333 4.49 -1.50 -10.66
C LEU A 333 4.12 -0.70 -11.92
N PRO A 334 2.84 -0.67 -12.32
CA PRO A 334 2.41 0.15 -13.44
C PRO A 334 2.33 1.62 -13.03
N ILE A 335 3.01 2.49 -13.78
CA ILE A 335 2.90 3.97 -13.64
C ILE A 335 1.78 4.56 -14.49
N ILE A 336 1.24 3.76 -15.42
CA ILE A 336 0.01 4.03 -16.15
C ILE A 336 -0.88 2.80 -15.97
N SER A 337 -2.11 3.02 -15.52
CA SER A 337 -3.16 2.01 -15.40
C SER A 337 -4.50 2.65 -15.76
N ARG A 338 -4.94 2.48 -17.01
CA ARG A 338 -6.08 3.23 -17.55
C ARG A 338 -7.07 2.35 -18.29
N PHE A 339 -8.34 2.67 -18.11
CA PHE A 339 -9.45 2.18 -18.90
C PHE A 339 -9.92 3.30 -19.84
N HIS A 340 -9.85 3.04 -21.14
CA HIS A 340 -10.37 3.93 -22.18
C HIS A 340 -11.78 3.49 -22.52
N PHE A 341 -12.75 4.40 -22.45
CA PHE A 341 -14.15 4.18 -22.80
C PHE A 341 -14.62 5.29 -23.73
N ASP A 342 -14.81 4.97 -25.00
CA ASP A 342 -14.97 5.92 -26.11
C ASP A 342 -13.88 6.99 -26.15
N SER A 343 -14.19 8.23 -25.77
CA SER A 343 -13.25 9.35 -25.69
C SER A 343 -12.73 9.61 -24.28
N ASP A 344 -13.31 8.95 -23.28
CA ASP A 344 -13.04 9.19 -21.87
C ASP A 344 -12.00 8.21 -21.32
N LEU A 345 -11.29 8.66 -20.29
CA LEU A 345 -10.20 7.93 -19.66
C LEU A 345 -10.46 7.86 -18.16
N TYR A 346 -10.36 6.64 -17.63
CA TYR A 346 -10.55 6.35 -16.22
C TYR A 346 -9.29 5.66 -15.67
N GLU A 347 -8.79 6.17 -14.56
CA GLU A 347 -7.69 5.52 -13.85
C GLU A 347 -8.18 4.22 -13.20
N MET A 348 -7.36 3.19 -13.28
CA MET A 348 -7.60 1.88 -12.65
C MET A 348 -6.64 1.69 -11.50
N LYS A 349 -7.10 1.04 -10.44
CA LYS A 349 -6.35 0.84 -9.19
C LYS A 349 -6.44 -0.61 -8.74
N SER A 350 -5.47 -1.07 -7.96
CA SER A 350 -5.42 -2.42 -7.40
C SER A 350 -5.24 -2.33 -5.89
N SER A 351 -5.84 -3.26 -5.13
CA SER A 351 -5.54 -3.44 -3.69
C SER A 351 -4.42 -4.45 -3.45
N ASP A 352 -3.95 -5.09 -4.52
CA ASP A 352 -2.85 -6.05 -4.52
C ASP A 352 -1.65 -5.44 -5.26
N HIS A 353 -0.52 -5.35 -4.57
CA HIS A 353 0.70 -4.69 -5.07
C HIS A 353 1.85 -5.68 -5.27
N ILE A 354 1.54 -6.97 -5.36
CA ILE A 354 2.46 -7.98 -5.87
C ILE A 354 2.09 -8.22 -7.33
N TYR A 355 2.95 -7.74 -8.23
CA TYR A 355 2.67 -7.74 -9.66
C TYR A 355 3.18 -9.01 -10.35
N SER A 356 4.13 -9.71 -9.72
CA SER A 356 4.72 -10.96 -10.22
C SER A 356 3.80 -12.18 -10.16
N ASP A 357 2.83 -12.21 -9.23
CA ASP A 357 1.79 -13.24 -9.12
C ASP A 357 0.43 -12.79 -9.67
N SER A 358 0.42 -11.65 -10.37
CA SER A 358 -0.71 -10.94 -10.96
C SER A 358 -1.60 -10.18 -9.97
N SER A 359 -2.03 -8.98 -10.38
CA SER A 359 -2.89 -8.09 -9.59
C SER A 359 -4.11 -7.67 -10.41
N GLU A 360 -5.29 -7.65 -9.77
CA GLU A 360 -6.52 -7.18 -10.42
C GLU A 360 -6.66 -5.66 -10.28
N PHE A 361 -6.75 -4.98 -11.42
CA PHE A 361 -7.05 -3.57 -11.49
C PHE A 361 -8.52 -3.35 -11.81
N ILE A 362 -9.13 -2.38 -11.12
CA ILE A 362 -10.55 -2.02 -11.22
C ILE A 362 -10.73 -0.52 -11.33
N THR A 363 -11.80 -0.12 -12.01
CA THR A 363 -12.38 1.22 -11.93
C THR A 363 -13.90 1.13 -11.96
N GLN A 364 -14.60 2.22 -11.65
CA GLN A 364 -16.06 2.29 -11.74
C GLN A 364 -16.47 3.59 -12.41
N LEU A 365 -17.35 3.50 -13.40
CA LEU A 365 -17.91 4.63 -14.11
C LEU A 365 -19.44 4.56 -14.14
N ALA A 366 -20.06 5.73 -14.27
CA ALA A 366 -21.50 5.86 -14.41
C ALA A 366 -21.99 5.19 -15.71
N TRP A 367 -23.26 4.78 -15.71
CA TRP A 367 -23.88 4.23 -16.91
C TRP A 367 -23.90 5.28 -18.06
N PRO A 368 -23.52 4.92 -19.30
CA PRO A 368 -23.53 5.84 -20.43
C PRO A 368 -24.94 6.37 -20.73
N THR A 369 -25.04 7.65 -21.10
CA THR A 369 -26.32 8.32 -21.39
C THR A 369 -26.70 8.27 -22.87
N THR A 370 -25.75 7.94 -23.73
CA THR A 370 -25.97 7.75 -25.17
C THR A 370 -26.22 6.27 -25.46
N GLU A 371 -27.17 6.01 -26.35
CA GLU A 371 -27.39 4.67 -26.90
C GLU A 371 -26.30 4.32 -27.92
N GLY A 372 -25.93 3.04 -27.98
CA GLY A 372 -25.25 2.48 -29.14
C GLY A 372 -24.09 1.58 -28.75
N TRP A 373 -23.21 1.34 -29.73
CA TRP A 373 -21.97 0.62 -29.49
C TRP A 373 -20.93 1.57 -28.90
N HIS A 374 -20.53 1.27 -27.68
CA HIS A 374 -19.42 1.89 -26.97
C HIS A 374 -18.18 1.00 -27.11
N HIS A 375 -17.00 1.61 -27.23
CA HIS A 375 -15.75 0.87 -27.43
C HIS A 375 -14.81 1.11 -26.26
N TYR A 376 -14.07 0.08 -25.87
CA TYR A 376 -13.16 0.18 -24.75
C TYR A 376 -11.90 -0.68 -24.91
N PHE A 377 -10.85 -0.28 -24.20
CA PHE A 377 -9.62 -1.05 -24.02
C PHE A 377 -8.86 -0.54 -22.78
N CYS A 378 -7.91 -1.35 -22.29
CA CYS A 378 -7.04 -0.97 -21.18
C CYS A 378 -5.64 -0.61 -21.69
N GLU A 379 -5.00 0.36 -21.05
CA GLU A 379 -3.62 0.80 -21.29
C GLU A 379 -2.84 0.73 -19.99
N PHE A 380 -1.73 -0.02 -19.99
CA PHE A 380 -0.84 -0.16 -18.85
C PHE A 380 0.61 0.11 -19.25
N SER A 381 1.39 0.71 -18.37
CA SER A 381 2.83 0.86 -18.55
C SER A 381 3.58 0.71 -17.25
N ASP A 382 4.64 -0.10 -17.26
CA ASP A 382 5.61 -0.26 -16.17
C ASP A 382 6.64 0.89 -16.11
N GLY A 383 6.55 1.85 -17.03
CA GLY A 383 7.46 2.99 -17.17
C GLY A 383 8.50 2.85 -18.28
N VAL A 384 8.67 1.66 -18.85
CA VAL A 384 9.52 1.40 -20.03
C VAL A 384 8.67 0.89 -21.18
N ASP A 385 7.90 -0.17 -20.95
CA ASP A 385 7.02 -0.79 -21.92
C ASP A 385 5.56 -0.39 -21.66
N THR A 386 4.79 -0.26 -22.74
CA THR A 386 3.35 0.02 -22.69
C THR A 386 2.61 -1.08 -23.41
N VAL A 387 1.59 -1.63 -22.76
CA VAL A 387 0.75 -2.71 -23.28
C VAL A 387 -0.70 -2.31 -23.28
N LEU A 388 -1.40 -2.75 -24.33
CA LEU A 388 -2.83 -2.50 -24.52
C LEU A 388 -3.57 -3.83 -24.48
N SER A 389 -4.77 -3.84 -23.88
CA SER A 389 -5.68 -4.97 -24.08
C SER A 389 -6.19 -4.97 -25.52
N ALA A 390 -6.74 -6.11 -25.96
CA ALA A 390 -7.53 -6.12 -27.17
C ALA A 390 -8.72 -5.14 -27.00
N PRO A 391 -9.07 -4.36 -28.04
CA PRO A 391 -10.25 -3.53 -28.00
C PRO A 391 -11.50 -4.39 -28.01
N ASP A 392 -12.51 -3.96 -27.27
CA ASP A 392 -13.79 -4.63 -27.16
C ASP A 392 -14.92 -3.59 -27.18
N SER A 393 -16.17 -4.05 -27.18
CA SER A 393 -17.32 -3.19 -27.35
C SER A 393 -18.53 -3.63 -26.53
N LEU A 394 -19.29 -2.64 -26.05
CA LEU A 394 -20.53 -2.81 -25.32
C LEU A 394 -21.67 -2.18 -26.12
N LEU A 395 -22.74 -2.93 -26.35
CA LEU A 395 -24.00 -2.34 -26.80
C LEU A 395 -24.77 -1.83 -25.58
N VAL A 396 -24.92 -0.52 -25.46
CA VAL A 396 -25.84 0.10 -24.49
C VAL A 396 -27.21 0.19 -25.16
N PRO A 397 -28.17 -0.67 -24.76
CA PRO A 397 -29.50 -0.66 -25.35
C PRO A 397 -30.25 0.60 -24.91
N LEU A 398 -31.26 1.00 -25.69
CA LEU A 398 -32.28 1.96 -25.28
C LEU A 398 -32.89 1.53 -23.96
N THR A 399 -32.44 2.12 -22.86
CA THR A 399 -33.15 2.05 -21.58
C THR A 399 -34.26 3.09 -21.62
N GLY A 400 -35.36 2.74 -22.26
CA GLY A 400 -36.59 3.54 -22.32
C GLY A 400 -37.61 2.87 -23.23
N CYS A 401 -38.89 2.98 -22.89
CA CYS A 401 -39.94 2.40 -23.73
C CYS A 401 -40.17 3.24 -24.98
N ALA A 402 -40.31 2.58 -26.13
CA ALA A 402 -40.70 3.23 -27.37
C ALA A 402 -42.20 3.53 -27.31
N TYR A 403 -42.56 4.78 -26.95
CA TYR A 403 -43.94 5.24 -26.92
C TYR A 403 -44.03 6.73 -27.30
N VAL A 404 -45.23 7.17 -27.68
CA VAL A 404 -45.55 8.59 -27.87
C VAL A 404 -46.28 9.07 -26.62
N THR A 405 -45.77 10.11 -25.95
CA THR A 405 -46.44 10.68 -24.78
C THR A 405 -47.86 11.12 -25.15
N GLY A 406 -48.86 10.55 -24.48
CA GLY A 406 -50.27 10.79 -24.72
C GLY A 406 -50.97 9.75 -25.62
N ASP A 407 -50.24 8.87 -26.32
CA ASP A 407 -50.81 7.83 -27.19
C ASP A 407 -51.30 6.61 -26.38
N ALA A 408 -52.27 6.84 -25.51
CA ALA A 408 -52.81 5.83 -24.61
C ALA A 408 -53.45 4.64 -25.33
N ASN A 409 -53.84 4.79 -26.60
CA ASN A 409 -54.46 3.72 -27.40
C ASN A 409 -53.49 3.00 -28.35
N GLY A 410 -52.20 3.39 -28.42
CA GLY A 410 -51.17 2.77 -29.24
C GLY A 410 -51.31 3.02 -30.75
N SER A 411 -51.91 4.13 -31.15
CA SER A 411 -52.09 4.55 -32.55
C SER A 411 -50.87 5.23 -33.17
N SER A 412 -49.79 5.41 -32.38
CA SER A 412 -48.60 6.21 -32.70
C SER A 412 -48.86 7.72 -32.83
N THR A 413 -50.03 8.21 -32.42
CA THR A 413 -50.37 9.64 -32.48
C THR A 413 -51.17 10.07 -31.26
N PHE A 414 -50.85 11.23 -30.68
CA PHE A 414 -51.63 11.77 -29.57
C PHE A 414 -52.79 12.64 -30.07
N THR A 415 -54.02 12.15 -29.89
CA THR A 415 -55.27 12.79 -30.36
C THR A 415 -56.37 12.78 -29.30
N GLY A 416 -57.53 13.38 -29.60
CA GLY A 416 -58.71 13.29 -28.73
C GLY A 416 -59.25 11.86 -28.54
N LEU A 417 -58.85 10.90 -29.39
CA LEU A 417 -59.21 9.50 -29.23
C LEU A 417 -58.50 8.85 -28.03
N ASP A 418 -57.30 9.31 -27.68
CA ASP A 418 -56.54 8.83 -26.52
C ASP A 418 -57.21 9.22 -25.20
N ILE A 419 -57.82 10.41 -25.15
CA ILE A 419 -58.68 10.82 -24.02
C ILE A 419 -59.86 9.86 -23.89
N THR A 420 -60.54 9.59 -25.00
CA THR A 420 -61.73 8.72 -25.02
C THR A 420 -61.37 7.30 -24.60
N TYR A 421 -60.22 6.80 -25.09
CA TYR A 421 -59.67 5.51 -24.71
C TYR A 421 -59.33 5.45 -23.21
N SER A 422 -58.63 6.46 -22.69
CA SER A 422 -58.26 6.56 -21.27
C SER A 422 -59.49 6.56 -20.36
N VAL A 423 -60.53 7.36 -20.70
CA VAL A 423 -61.80 7.37 -19.95
C VAL A 423 -62.49 6.00 -19.99
N ARG A 424 -62.46 5.32 -21.14
CA ARG A 424 -63.04 3.99 -21.27
C ARG A 424 -62.29 2.97 -20.43
N PHE A 425 -60.96 3.02 -20.43
CA PHE A 425 -60.11 2.18 -19.59
C PHE A 425 -60.45 2.33 -18.11
N PHE A 426 -60.49 3.55 -17.56
CA PHE A 426 -60.87 3.78 -16.15
C PHE A 426 -62.32 3.39 -15.81
N LYS A 427 -63.17 3.18 -16.81
CA LYS A 427 -64.53 2.64 -16.65
C LYS A 427 -64.60 1.10 -16.81
N GLY A 428 -63.46 0.41 -16.80
CA GLY A 428 -63.38 -1.05 -16.94
C GLY A 428 -63.23 -1.53 -18.39
N GLY A 429 -62.76 -0.66 -19.29
CA GLY A 429 -62.48 -1.00 -20.69
C GLY A 429 -61.15 -1.76 -20.88
N PRO A 430 -60.74 -1.98 -22.14
CA PRO A 430 -59.45 -2.59 -22.46
C PRO A 430 -58.28 -1.83 -21.85
N VAL A 431 -57.27 -2.57 -21.38
CA VAL A 431 -56.02 -2.00 -20.84
C VAL A 431 -55.21 -1.32 -21.95
N PRO A 432 -54.50 -0.21 -21.68
CA PRO A 432 -53.58 0.39 -22.65
C PRO A 432 -52.57 -0.65 -23.16
N PRO A 433 -52.31 -0.68 -24.48
CA PRO A 433 -51.50 -1.73 -25.12
C PRO A 433 -50.00 -1.60 -24.82
N LEU A 434 -49.55 -0.40 -24.44
CA LEU A 434 -48.15 -0.12 -24.12
C LEU A 434 -47.96 -0.08 -22.61
N THR A 435 -47.13 -0.99 -22.13
CA THR A 435 -46.69 -1.03 -20.73
C THR A 435 -45.17 -1.05 -20.64
N CYS A 436 -44.62 -0.34 -19.66
CA CYS A 436 -43.18 -0.30 -19.39
C CYS A 436 -42.91 -0.59 -17.90
N GLU A 437 -41.84 -1.32 -17.62
CA GLU A 437 -41.30 -1.41 -16.27
C GLU A 437 -40.29 -0.28 -16.08
N CYS A 438 -40.72 0.80 -15.44
CA CYS A 438 -39.93 2.01 -15.21
C CYS A 438 -39.21 2.00 -13.87
N THR A 439 -39.75 1.23 -12.92
CA THR A 439 -39.19 0.99 -11.60
C THR A 439 -39.36 -0.49 -11.29
N PRO A 440 -38.39 -1.15 -10.61
CA PRO A 440 -38.46 -2.57 -10.34
C PRO A 440 -39.79 -2.98 -9.67
N GLY A 441 -40.47 -3.97 -10.26
CA GLY A 441 -41.69 -4.56 -9.70
C GLY A 441 -43.00 -3.82 -10.03
N HIS A 442 -42.97 -2.79 -10.89
CA HIS A 442 -44.17 -2.04 -11.27
C HIS A 442 -44.27 -1.89 -12.80
N ILE A 443 -45.35 -2.41 -13.37
CA ILE A 443 -45.68 -2.26 -14.79
C ILE A 443 -46.63 -1.06 -14.94
N TRP A 444 -46.21 -0.05 -15.71
CA TRP A 444 -46.93 1.21 -15.86
C TRP A 444 -47.44 1.40 -17.29
N TYR A 445 -48.59 2.08 -17.43
CA TYR A 445 -49.11 2.53 -18.72
C TYR A 445 -48.48 3.86 -19.12
N VAL A 446 -47.19 3.82 -19.48
CA VAL A 446 -46.32 5.01 -19.65
C VAL A 446 -46.80 6.02 -20.68
N ALA A 447 -47.45 5.57 -21.76
CA ALA A 447 -47.99 6.48 -22.78
C ALA A 447 -49.16 7.32 -22.26
N GLY A 448 -49.82 6.86 -21.18
CA GLY A 448 -50.94 7.56 -20.55
C GLY A 448 -50.53 8.62 -19.53
N ASP A 449 -49.31 8.57 -18.98
CA ASP A 449 -48.80 9.60 -18.08
C ASP A 449 -48.38 10.82 -18.89
N VAL A 450 -49.22 11.86 -18.84
CA VAL A 450 -49.01 13.10 -19.59
C VAL A 450 -48.71 14.30 -18.70
N ASN A 451 -48.68 14.07 -17.38
CA ASN A 451 -48.39 15.09 -16.38
C ASN A 451 -47.04 14.86 -15.67
N GLY A 452 -46.31 13.80 -16.04
CA GLY A 452 -44.98 13.47 -15.52
C GLY A 452 -44.99 12.93 -14.10
N SER A 453 -46.11 12.35 -13.64
CA SER A 453 -46.25 11.85 -12.26
C SER A 453 -45.70 10.45 -12.05
N CYS A 454 -45.25 9.77 -13.11
CA CYS A 454 -44.92 8.35 -13.12
C CYS A 454 -46.08 7.47 -12.65
N SER A 455 -47.32 7.91 -12.91
CA SER A 455 -48.54 7.18 -12.64
C SER A 455 -49.58 7.48 -13.71
N PHE A 456 -50.43 6.50 -14.07
CA PHE A 456 -51.54 6.73 -14.99
C PHE A 456 -52.87 6.75 -14.22
N SER A 457 -53.49 7.93 -14.15
CA SER A 457 -54.66 8.21 -13.32
C SER A 457 -55.70 9.09 -14.03
N GLY A 458 -56.80 9.40 -13.34
CA GLY A 458 -57.79 10.38 -13.82
C GLY A 458 -57.24 11.82 -13.95
N LEU A 459 -56.11 12.14 -13.29
CA LEU A 459 -55.46 13.44 -13.44
C LEU A 459 -54.83 13.59 -14.82
N ASP A 460 -54.29 12.52 -15.38
CA ASP A 460 -53.72 12.48 -16.73
C ASP A 460 -54.78 12.77 -17.78
N ILE A 461 -55.99 12.20 -17.64
CA ILE A 461 -57.13 12.53 -18.51
C ILE A 461 -57.45 14.03 -18.46
N THR A 462 -57.48 14.61 -17.26
CA THR A 462 -57.76 16.03 -17.07
C THR A 462 -56.67 16.88 -17.73
N TYR A 463 -55.42 16.44 -17.65
CA TYR A 463 -54.28 17.08 -18.28
C TYR A 463 -54.35 17.00 -19.81
N MET A 464 -54.65 15.82 -20.38
CA MET A 464 -54.85 15.63 -21.83
C MET A 464 -55.95 16.56 -22.37
N VAL A 465 -57.09 16.65 -21.67
CA VAL A 465 -58.19 17.56 -22.05
C VAL A 465 -57.74 19.02 -22.01
N ARG A 466 -56.93 19.39 -21.02
CA ARG A 466 -56.39 20.75 -20.90
C ARG A 466 -55.42 21.06 -22.03
N TYR A 467 -54.56 20.13 -22.40
CA TYR A 467 -53.63 20.25 -23.53
C TYR A 467 -54.39 20.56 -24.84
N PHE A 468 -55.41 19.76 -25.19
CA PHE A 468 -56.19 20.00 -26.42
C PHE A 468 -57.04 21.29 -26.40
N LYS A 469 -57.21 21.90 -25.23
CA LYS A 469 -57.82 23.24 -25.08
C LYS A 469 -56.80 24.39 -25.11
N GLY A 470 -55.55 24.13 -25.50
CA GLY A 470 -54.47 25.12 -25.58
C GLY A 470 -53.68 25.28 -24.27
N GLY A 471 -53.70 24.27 -23.41
CA GLY A 471 -52.90 24.23 -22.18
C GLY A 471 -51.42 23.92 -22.42
N PRO A 472 -50.63 23.73 -21.33
CA PRO A 472 -49.23 23.33 -21.42
C PRO A 472 -49.05 21.99 -22.16
N GLY A 473 -47.87 21.81 -22.77
CA GLY A 473 -47.49 20.56 -23.45
C GLY A 473 -47.48 19.36 -22.51
N VAL A 474 -47.70 18.16 -23.07
CA VAL A 474 -47.65 16.91 -22.31
C VAL A 474 -46.23 16.58 -21.86
N MET A 475 -46.12 15.97 -20.68
CA MET A 475 -44.86 15.58 -20.05
C MET A 475 -44.88 14.07 -19.78
N SER A 476 -43.80 13.37 -20.10
CA SER A 476 -43.62 11.96 -19.75
C SER A 476 -43.05 11.78 -18.34
N CYS A 477 -43.18 10.58 -17.78
CA CYS A 477 -42.49 10.18 -16.55
C CYS A 477 -40.97 10.40 -16.67
N PRO A 478 -40.32 11.12 -15.74
CA PRO A 478 -38.88 11.34 -15.74
C PRO A 478 -38.05 10.05 -15.62
N ASP A 479 -38.57 9.03 -14.93
CA ASP A 479 -37.89 7.74 -14.75
C ASP A 479 -37.97 6.84 -16.00
N CYS A 480 -38.71 7.27 -17.03
CA CYS A 480 -39.06 6.43 -18.17
C CYS A 480 -39.32 7.25 -19.46
N PRO A 481 -38.38 8.11 -19.90
CA PRO A 481 -38.61 8.98 -21.04
C PRO A 481 -38.84 8.17 -22.34
N PRO A 482 -39.70 8.63 -23.26
CA PRO A 482 -39.93 7.97 -24.53
C PRO A 482 -38.66 8.00 -25.39
N VAL A 483 -38.33 6.88 -26.02
CA VAL A 483 -37.19 6.80 -26.93
C VAL A 483 -37.63 7.19 -28.35
N GLY A 484 -37.29 8.42 -28.76
CA GLY A 484 -37.55 8.96 -30.10
C GLY A 484 -38.21 10.34 -30.08
N ILE A 485 -37.55 11.33 -30.71
CA ILE A 485 -38.15 12.64 -30.97
C ILE A 485 -39.20 12.48 -32.08
N LEU A 486 -40.47 12.45 -31.72
CA LEU A 486 -41.55 12.73 -32.66
C LEU A 486 -42.21 14.05 -32.27
N ILE A 487 -42.10 14.98 -33.21
CA ILE A 487 -42.56 16.36 -33.19
C ILE A 487 -44.02 16.41 -32.73
N SER A 488 -44.30 17.08 -31.61
CA SER A 488 -45.68 17.48 -31.27
C SER A 488 -46.26 18.21 -32.49
N PRO A 489 -47.39 17.77 -33.08
CA PRO A 489 -48.08 18.61 -34.02
C PRO A 489 -48.43 19.88 -33.28
N ASN A 490 -47.85 21.01 -33.70
CA ASN A 490 -48.25 22.31 -33.19
C ASN A 490 -49.78 22.41 -33.35
N PRO A 491 -50.53 22.88 -32.34
CA PRO A 491 -51.94 23.17 -32.52
C PRO A 491 -52.05 24.18 -33.68
N ILE A 492 -52.76 23.77 -34.73
CA ILE A 492 -52.92 24.52 -35.96
C ILE A 492 -53.54 25.89 -35.59
N ASN A 493 -52.75 26.95 -35.69
CA ASN A 493 -53.24 28.33 -35.56
C ASN A 493 -54.22 28.62 -36.72
N GLY A 494 -55.46 28.97 -36.38
CA GLY A 494 -56.39 29.69 -37.27
C GLY A 494 -55.95 31.14 -37.50
N PRO A 495 -56.51 31.83 -38.52
CA PRO A 495 -55.76 32.60 -39.49
C PRO A 495 -55.45 34.05 -39.10
N ASP A 496 -54.34 34.55 -39.67
CA ASP A 496 -54.00 35.93 -40.02
C ASP A 496 -54.56 37.07 -39.13
N GLN A 497 -53.67 37.69 -38.36
CA GLN A 497 -53.63 39.15 -38.28
C GLN A 497 -52.20 39.67 -38.42
N GLY A 498 -52.04 40.56 -39.40
CA GLY A 498 -50.77 41.04 -39.91
C GLY A 498 -49.94 41.84 -38.90
N ALA A 499 -48.65 41.53 -38.91
CA ALA A 499 -47.63 42.36 -38.28
C ALA A 499 -47.51 43.70 -39.03
N ARG A 500 -47.81 44.81 -38.33
CA ARG A 500 -47.22 46.11 -38.64
C ARG A 500 -45.94 46.25 -37.84
N LEU A 501 -44.86 46.47 -38.57
CA LEU A 501 -43.54 46.85 -38.09
C LEU A 501 -43.60 48.21 -37.37
N ASN A 502 -43.06 48.26 -36.16
CA ASN A 502 -42.10 49.26 -35.68
C ASN A 502 -41.43 48.74 -34.41
#